data_AF-A0A831JH43-F1
#
_entry.id   AF-A0A831JH43-F1
#
_cell.length_a   1.000
_cell.length_b   1.000
_cell.length_c   1.000
_cell.angle_alpha   90.00
_cell.angle_beta   90.00
_cell.angle_gamma   90.00
#
_symmetry.space_group_name_H-M   'P 1'
#
loop_
_entity.id
_entity.type
_entity.pdbx_description
1 polymer ?
#
loop_
_entity_poly.entity_id
_entity_poly.type
_entity_poly.pdbx_seq_one_letter_code
_entity_poly.pdbx_strand_id
1 'polypeptide(L)'
;ANYMALENWVNVYDGDLGTALSDTYTSDSFLSNFSRKQAKLFDGVRCDSGDEYEFIERLIARYKELGIDPTTKTIIFSNALDFEKALKIYQYCQGKIRCSFGIGTNLTNDTGYQPSNIVMKLSRCKMSQSQEWRECVKLSDDMGKHMGSMTEVEACLHELRLLTE
;
A
#
# COMPACT_ATOMS: atom_id res chain seq x y z
N ALA A 1 -3.83 -3.73 -12.80
CA ALA A 1 -3.32 -4.72 -11.81
C ALA A 1 -4.10 -4.69 -10.50
N ASN A 2 -4.15 -3.55 -9.77
CA ASN A 2 -4.83 -3.41 -8.47
C ASN A 2 -6.25 -4.00 -8.44
N TYR A 3 -7.11 -3.62 -9.39
CA TYR A 3 -8.50 -4.10 -9.43
C TYR A 3 -8.58 -5.64 -9.44
N MET A 4 -7.85 -6.30 -10.33
CA MET A 4 -7.84 -7.76 -10.45
C MET A 4 -7.25 -8.44 -9.20
N ALA A 5 -6.23 -7.86 -8.60
CA ALA A 5 -5.64 -8.41 -7.37
C ALA A 5 -6.66 -8.39 -6.21
N LEU A 6 -7.41 -7.29 -6.06
CA LEU A 6 -8.45 -7.18 -5.03
C LEU A 6 -9.62 -8.12 -5.28
N GLU A 7 -10.07 -8.27 -6.53
CA GLU A 7 -11.13 -9.22 -6.90
C GLU A 7 -10.72 -10.67 -6.61
N ASN A 8 -9.50 -11.06 -6.98
CA ASN A 8 -8.98 -12.39 -6.69
C ASN A 8 -8.82 -12.62 -5.18
N TRP A 9 -8.43 -11.59 -4.41
CA TRP A 9 -8.35 -11.69 -2.95
C TRP A 9 -9.72 -11.97 -2.35
N VAL A 10 -10.75 -11.24 -2.77
CA VAL A 10 -12.14 -11.46 -2.33
C VAL A 10 -12.61 -12.87 -2.70
N ASN A 11 -12.30 -13.36 -3.90
CA ASN A 11 -12.69 -14.71 -4.33
C ASN A 11 -12.03 -15.84 -3.52
N VAL A 12 -10.87 -15.59 -2.91
CA VAL A 12 -10.15 -16.61 -2.12
C VAL A 12 -10.57 -16.58 -0.66
N TYR A 13 -10.79 -15.39 -0.10
CA TYR A 13 -11.03 -15.21 1.33
C TYR A 13 -12.48 -14.86 1.68
N ASP A 14 -13.37 -14.74 0.69
CA ASP A 14 -14.81 -14.48 0.86
C ASP A 14 -15.14 -13.28 1.78
N GLY A 15 -14.25 -12.28 1.80
CA GLY A 15 -14.38 -11.06 2.60
C GLY A 15 -13.52 -11.02 3.86
N ASP A 16 -12.95 -12.14 4.30
CA ASP A 16 -11.94 -12.14 5.37
C ASP A 16 -10.62 -11.50 4.90
N LEU A 17 -9.80 -11.09 5.87
CA LEU A 17 -8.50 -10.44 5.62
C LEU A 17 -8.62 -9.21 4.70
N GLY A 18 -9.67 -8.40 4.89
CA GLY A 18 -10.08 -7.29 4.04
C GLY A 18 -9.21 -6.02 4.14
N THR A 19 -7.89 -6.12 4.16
CA THR A 19 -6.97 -4.97 4.08
C THR A 19 -6.25 -4.93 2.74
N ALA A 20 -6.44 -3.85 1.97
CA ALA A 20 -5.75 -3.65 0.69
C ALA A 20 -4.40 -2.93 0.88
N LEU A 21 -3.36 -3.31 0.12
CA LEU A 21 -2.10 -2.55 0.03
C LEU A 21 -2.18 -1.56 -1.14
N SER A 22 -1.89 -0.27 -0.91
CA SER A 22 -2.11 0.79 -1.90
C SER A 22 -0.87 1.22 -2.70
N ASP A 23 0.33 1.00 -2.18
CA ASP A 23 1.56 1.65 -2.68
C ASP A 23 2.30 0.83 -3.76
N THR A 24 1.77 -0.30 -4.23
CA THR A 24 2.50 -1.16 -5.18
C THR A 24 2.90 -0.40 -6.45
N TYR A 25 2.00 0.45 -6.94
CA TYR A 25 2.16 1.26 -8.15
C TYR A 25 1.93 2.76 -7.89
N THR A 26 2.19 3.22 -6.68
CA THR A 26 1.72 4.48 -6.06
C THR A 26 0.29 4.44 -5.52
N SER A 27 0.09 5.13 -4.41
CA SER A 27 -1.20 5.33 -3.78
C SER A 27 -2.15 6.16 -4.66
N ASP A 28 -1.63 7.06 -5.50
CA ASP A 28 -2.40 7.79 -6.53
C ASP A 28 -3.06 6.85 -7.53
N SER A 29 -2.26 5.94 -8.10
CA SER A 29 -2.72 4.91 -9.03
C SER A 29 -3.73 3.98 -8.36
N PHE A 30 -3.54 3.65 -7.08
CA PHE A 30 -4.50 2.87 -6.33
C PHE A 30 -5.82 3.59 -6.08
N LEU A 31 -5.79 4.81 -5.51
CA LEU A 31 -6.99 5.54 -5.10
C LEU A 31 -7.86 5.92 -6.30
N SER A 32 -7.26 6.31 -7.43
CA SER A 32 -7.99 6.57 -8.67
C SER A 32 -8.76 5.35 -9.19
N ASN A 33 -8.20 4.15 -9.01
CA ASN A 33 -8.81 2.87 -9.41
C ASN A 33 -9.63 2.20 -8.30
N PHE A 34 -9.64 2.75 -7.08
CA PHE A 34 -10.33 2.14 -5.95
C PHE A 34 -11.83 2.34 -6.10
N SER A 35 -12.54 1.26 -6.46
CA SER A 35 -13.95 1.31 -6.80
C SER A 35 -14.85 1.35 -5.57
N ARG A 36 -16.10 1.84 -5.72
CA ARG A 36 -17.11 1.80 -4.65
C ARG A 36 -17.38 0.38 -4.13
N LYS A 37 -17.35 -0.62 -5.02
CA LYS A 37 -17.51 -2.04 -4.65
C LYS A 37 -16.41 -2.45 -3.68
N GLN A 38 -15.15 -2.25 -4.06
CA GLN A 38 -13.99 -2.62 -3.24
C GLN A 38 -13.95 -1.81 -1.94
N ALA A 39 -14.22 -0.51 -2.00
CA ALA A 39 -14.27 0.33 -0.81
C ALA A 39 -15.36 -0.09 0.19
N LYS A 40 -16.45 -0.72 -0.26
CA LYS A 40 -17.44 -1.33 0.63
C LYS A 40 -16.98 -2.67 1.19
N LEU A 41 -16.40 -3.53 0.36
CA LEU A 41 -15.98 -4.89 0.72
C LEU A 41 -14.77 -4.93 1.66
N PHE A 42 -13.76 -4.10 1.42
CA PHE A 42 -12.55 -4.07 2.25
C PHE A 42 -12.79 -3.26 3.53
N ASP A 43 -12.28 -3.77 4.66
CA ASP A 43 -12.32 -3.12 5.97
C ASP A 43 -11.39 -1.90 6.05
N GLY A 44 -10.33 -1.90 5.23
CA GLY A 44 -9.28 -0.91 5.32
C GLY A 44 -8.23 -0.96 4.24
N VAL A 45 -7.27 -0.05 4.37
CA VAL A 45 -6.11 0.07 3.48
C VAL A 45 -4.83 0.15 4.32
N ARG A 46 -3.73 -0.40 3.83
CA ARG A 46 -2.42 -0.37 4.47
C ARG A 46 -1.53 0.71 3.84
N CYS A 47 -0.96 1.56 4.70
CA CYS A 47 0.05 2.57 4.36
C CYS A 47 1.45 2.04 4.68
N ASP A 48 2.24 1.77 3.64
CA ASP A 48 3.57 1.12 3.75
C ASP A 48 4.73 1.96 3.16
N SER A 49 4.43 3.15 2.60
CA SER A 49 5.41 4.14 2.11
C SER A 49 4.78 5.54 2.08
N GLY A 50 5.57 6.59 1.83
CA GLY A 50 5.08 7.97 1.69
C GLY A 50 4.79 8.67 3.02
N ASP A 51 4.16 9.84 2.94
CA ASP A 51 3.71 10.63 4.09
C ASP A 51 2.37 10.12 4.62
N GLU A 52 2.35 9.71 5.90
CA GLU A 52 1.16 9.12 6.50
C GLU A 52 -0.02 10.12 6.62
N TYR A 53 0.25 11.41 6.80
CA TYR A 53 -0.79 12.43 6.99
C TYR A 53 -1.48 12.76 5.66
N GLU A 54 -0.71 12.92 4.60
CA GLU A 54 -1.25 13.07 3.25
C GLU A 54 -2.07 11.84 2.85
N PHE A 55 -1.55 10.64 3.13
CA PHE A 55 -2.27 9.40 2.87
C PHE A 55 -3.63 9.34 3.59
N ILE A 56 -3.68 9.73 4.87
CA ILE A 56 -4.93 9.82 5.65
C ILE A 56 -5.94 10.73 4.97
N GLU A 57 -5.55 11.96 4.65
CA GLU A 57 -6.47 12.95 4.07
C GLU A 57 -6.97 12.50 2.70
N ARG A 58 -6.11 11.92 1.87
CA ARG A 58 -6.46 11.44 0.53
C ARG A 58 -7.37 10.22 0.58
N LEU A 59 -7.12 9.27 1.47
CA LEU A 59 -8.00 8.10 1.61
C LEU A 59 -9.38 8.49 2.17
N ILE A 60 -9.42 9.40 3.16
CA ILE A 60 -10.68 9.96 3.68
C ILE A 60 -11.46 10.66 2.56
N ALA A 61 -10.80 11.49 1.76
CA ALA A 61 -11.42 12.17 0.63
C ALA A 61 -12.01 11.16 -0.36
N ARG A 62 -11.26 10.09 -0.68
CA ARG A 62 -11.74 9.04 -1.59
C ARG A 62 -12.95 8.29 -1.03
N TYR A 63 -12.97 7.94 0.25
CA TYR A 63 -14.15 7.31 0.85
C TYR A 63 -15.38 8.22 0.80
N LYS A 64 -15.20 9.52 1.10
CA LYS A 64 -16.28 10.52 1.01
C LYS A 64 -16.82 10.66 -0.41
N GLU A 65 -15.94 10.72 -1.42
CA GLU A 65 -16.32 10.74 -2.84
C GLU A 65 -17.17 9.52 -3.23
N LEU A 66 -16.85 8.34 -2.68
CA LEU A 66 -17.59 7.10 -2.91
C LEU A 66 -18.86 6.96 -2.04
N GLY A 67 -19.17 7.96 -1.22
CA GLY A 67 -20.31 7.96 -0.29
C GLY A 67 -20.19 6.90 0.80
N ILE A 68 -18.99 6.72 1.34
CA ILE A 68 -18.66 5.79 2.42
C ILE A 68 -18.18 6.60 3.62
N ASP A 69 -18.69 6.26 4.81
CA ASP A 69 -18.25 6.87 6.06
C ASP A 69 -16.82 6.39 6.42
N PRO A 70 -15.81 7.28 6.39
CA PRO A 70 -14.43 6.91 6.68
C PRO A 70 -14.22 6.41 8.12
N THR A 71 -15.07 6.80 9.08
CA THR A 71 -14.95 6.39 10.48
C THR A 71 -15.23 4.89 10.71
N THR A 72 -15.82 4.24 9.71
CA THR A 72 -16.07 2.79 9.69
C THR A 72 -14.88 2.00 9.15
N LYS A 73 -13.91 2.68 8.52
CA LYS A 73 -12.76 2.08 7.84
C LYS A 73 -11.49 2.23 8.68
N THR A 74 -10.51 1.38 8.38
CA THR A 74 -9.24 1.34 9.11
C THR A 74 -8.05 1.58 8.19
N ILE A 75 -7.08 2.37 8.66
CA ILE A 75 -5.74 2.40 8.06
C ILE A 75 -4.79 1.57 8.92
N ILE A 76 -4.03 0.68 8.28
CA ILE A 76 -2.91 -0.01 8.94
C ILE A 76 -1.62 0.69 8.52
N PHE A 77 -0.92 1.31 9.47
CA PHE A 77 0.37 1.95 9.21
C PHE A 77 1.50 0.98 9.54
N SER A 78 2.47 0.85 8.64
CA SER A 78 3.63 -0.04 8.83
C SER A 78 4.93 0.51 8.27
N ASN A 79 4.96 1.78 7.87
CA ASN A 79 6.13 2.42 7.29
C ASN A 79 7.14 2.86 8.36
N ALA A 80 8.08 1.97 8.67
CA ALA A 80 9.23 2.21 9.55
C ALA A 80 8.86 2.97 10.84
N LEU A 81 7.85 2.46 11.54
CA LEU A 81 7.30 3.11 12.72
C LEU A 81 8.17 2.92 13.97
N ASP A 82 8.11 3.92 14.84
CA ASP A 82 8.41 3.83 16.27
C ASP A 82 7.16 4.26 17.07
N PHE A 83 7.23 4.18 18.40
CA PHE A 83 6.11 4.54 19.26
C PHE A 83 5.72 6.03 19.19
N GLU A 84 6.68 6.93 19.04
CA GLU A 84 6.38 8.38 18.97
C GLU A 84 5.64 8.73 17.68
N LYS A 85 6.11 8.20 16.54
CA LYS A 85 5.47 8.35 15.25
C LYS A 85 4.07 7.73 15.25
N ALA A 86 3.93 6.52 15.80
CA ALA A 86 2.62 5.87 15.94
C ALA A 86 1.65 6.69 16.79
N LEU A 87 2.10 7.27 17.91
CA LEU A 87 1.26 8.12 18.76
C LEU A 87 0.78 9.39 18.04
N LYS A 88 1.68 10.06 17.30
CA LYS A 88 1.32 11.27 16.52
C LYS A 88 0.29 10.95 15.43
N ILE A 89 0.47 9.84 14.72
CA ILE A 89 -0.48 9.36 13.71
C ILE A 89 -1.82 8.99 14.35
N TYR A 90 -1.80 8.29 15.49
CA TYR A 90 -3.01 7.94 16.24
C TYR A 90 -3.82 9.18 16.60
N GLN A 91 -3.17 10.20 17.17
CA GLN A 91 -3.79 11.48 17.51
C GLN A 91 -4.40 12.15 16.29
N TYR A 92 -3.71 12.12 15.14
CA TYR A 92 -4.21 12.71 13.91
C TYR A 92 -5.43 11.97 13.32
N CYS A 93 -5.50 10.65 13.51
CA CYS A 93 -6.62 9.83 13.04
C CYS A 93 -7.89 9.98 13.91
N GLN A 94 -7.77 10.49 15.14
CA GLN A 94 -8.89 10.55 16.09
C GLN A 94 -10.10 11.29 15.50
N GLY A 95 -11.26 10.64 15.54
CA GLY A 95 -12.51 11.18 15.01
C GLY A 95 -12.62 11.23 13.48
N LYS A 96 -11.56 10.84 12.74
CA LYS A 96 -11.51 10.88 11.27
C LYS A 96 -11.61 9.50 10.64
N ILE A 97 -10.77 8.57 11.08
CA ILE A 97 -10.65 7.20 10.55
C ILE A 97 -10.01 6.30 11.61
N ARG A 98 -10.31 5.00 11.63
CA ARG A 98 -9.66 4.07 12.57
C ARG A 98 -8.22 3.81 12.13
N CYS A 99 -7.35 3.50 13.07
CA CYS A 99 -5.95 3.16 12.76
C CYS A 99 -5.46 1.97 13.57
N SER A 100 -4.49 1.26 12.99
CA SER A 100 -3.68 0.22 13.63
C SER A 100 -2.23 0.34 13.16
N PHE A 101 -1.30 -0.24 13.91
CA PHE A 101 0.14 -0.02 13.72
C PHE A 101 0.90 -1.35 13.70
N GLY A 102 1.63 -1.60 12.60
CA GLY A 102 2.60 -2.67 12.49
C GLY A 102 4.01 -2.15 12.74
N ILE A 103 4.50 -2.30 13.97
CA ILE A 103 5.86 -1.89 14.36
C ILE A 103 6.78 -3.10 14.26
N GLY A 104 7.82 -3.02 13.42
CA GLY A 104 8.72 -4.15 13.12
C GLY A 104 10.05 -4.05 13.86
N THR A 105 11.07 -3.53 13.17
CA THR A 105 12.45 -3.46 13.66
C THR A 105 12.59 -2.76 15.00
N ASN A 106 11.85 -1.67 15.23
CA ASN A 106 11.86 -0.93 16.50
C ASN A 106 11.40 -1.79 17.71
N LEU A 107 10.57 -2.82 17.51
CA LEU A 107 10.22 -3.76 18.58
C LEU A 107 11.19 -4.94 18.68
N THR A 108 11.63 -5.45 17.53
CA THR A 108 12.27 -6.77 17.43
C THR A 108 13.79 -6.71 17.41
N ASN A 109 14.38 -5.54 17.17
CA ASN A 109 15.82 -5.33 17.16
C ASN A 109 16.18 -3.92 17.69
N ASP A 110 15.77 -3.63 18.93
CA ASP A 110 16.14 -2.42 19.68
C ASP A 110 17.25 -2.73 20.70
N THR A 111 18.37 -3.26 20.19
CA THR A 111 19.48 -3.77 21.01
C THR A 111 20.63 -2.77 21.17
N GLY A 112 20.49 -1.56 20.62
CA GLY A 112 21.57 -0.56 20.54
C GLY A 112 22.53 -0.76 19.36
N TYR A 113 22.30 -1.78 18.52
CA TYR A 113 23.08 -2.03 17.31
C TYR A 113 22.26 -1.72 16.05
N GLN A 114 22.93 -1.32 14.97
CA GLN A 114 22.26 -1.02 13.70
C GLN A 114 21.65 -2.30 13.10
N PRO A 115 20.33 -2.33 12.83
CA PRO A 115 19.70 -3.46 12.18
C PRO A 115 20.16 -3.61 10.73
N SER A 116 20.24 -4.85 10.23
CA SER A 116 20.53 -5.09 8.81
C SER A 116 19.37 -4.65 7.93
N ASN A 117 19.67 -3.92 6.84
CA ASN A 117 18.70 -3.53 5.83
C ASN A 117 18.70 -4.56 4.69
N ILE A 118 17.94 -5.65 4.84
CA ILE A 118 17.91 -6.77 3.91
C ILE A 118 16.47 -7.01 3.44
N VAL A 119 16.30 -7.31 2.15
CA VAL A 119 15.01 -7.66 1.56
C VAL A 119 15.13 -8.89 0.64
N MET A 120 14.06 -9.67 0.57
CA MET A 120 13.85 -10.69 -0.46
C MET A 120 12.51 -10.40 -1.14
N LYS A 121 12.52 -10.25 -2.47
CA LYS A 121 11.37 -9.80 -3.26
C LYS A 121 11.12 -10.76 -4.43
N LEU A 122 9.87 -10.80 -4.89
CA LEU A 122 9.52 -11.47 -6.15
C LEU A 122 10.14 -10.67 -7.30
N SER A 123 11.08 -11.27 -8.02
CA SER A 123 11.77 -10.61 -9.14
C SER A 123 11.11 -10.84 -10.49
N ARG A 124 10.52 -12.03 -10.69
CA ARG A 124 9.84 -12.42 -11.93
C ARG A 124 8.81 -13.52 -11.67
N CYS A 125 7.79 -13.60 -12.52
CA CYS A 125 6.78 -14.65 -12.48
C CYS A 125 6.39 -15.12 -13.89
N LYS A 126 5.74 -16.28 -13.98
CA LYS A 126 5.10 -16.78 -15.21
C LYS A 126 3.89 -17.63 -14.83
N MET A 127 2.86 -17.66 -15.68
CA MET A 127 1.62 -18.37 -15.35
C MET A 127 1.74 -19.89 -15.52
N SER A 128 2.52 -20.33 -16.52
CA SER A 128 2.74 -21.75 -16.80
C SER A 128 4.19 -21.98 -17.22
N GLN A 129 4.59 -23.26 -17.28
CA GLN A 129 5.96 -23.61 -17.66
C GLN A 129 6.32 -23.15 -19.08
N SER A 130 5.34 -23.14 -20.00
CA SER A 130 5.50 -22.81 -21.42
C SER A 130 5.51 -21.31 -21.71
N GLN A 131 5.17 -20.46 -20.75
CA GLN A 131 5.20 -19.01 -20.93
C GLN A 131 6.57 -18.42 -20.59
N GLU A 132 6.84 -17.25 -21.18
CA GLU A 132 8.00 -16.44 -20.85
C GLU A 132 7.90 -15.86 -19.44
N TRP A 133 9.06 -15.60 -18.84
CA TRP A 133 9.15 -14.87 -17.58
C TRP A 133 8.76 -13.40 -17.79
N ARG A 134 7.99 -12.86 -16.85
CA ARG A 134 7.68 -11.44 -16.73
C ARG A 134 8.33 -10.89 -15.48
N GLU A 135 9.00 -9.75 -15.60
CA GLU A 135 9.62 -9.09 -14.45
C GLU A 135 8.55 -8.49 -13.53
N CYS A 136 8.86 -8.37 -12.25
CA CYS A 136 8.00 -7.74 -11.27
C CYS A 136 8.61 -6.43 -10.81
N VAL A 137 7.76 -5.42 -10.62
CA VAL A 137 8.17 -4.09 -10.17
C VAL A 137 7.34 -3.64 -8.96
N LYS A 138 7.94 -2.79 -8.13
CA LYS A 138 7.25 -1.99 -7.11
C LYS A 138 7.69 -0.53 -7.30
N LEU A 139 6.74 0.39 -7.38
CA LEU A 139 7.04 1.82 -7.46
C LEU A 139 7.12 2.47 -6.07
N SER A 140 6.20 2.14 -5.13
CA SER A 140 6.03 2.84 -3.85
C SER A 140 5.64 4.31 -4.01
N ASP A 141 5.34 4.97 -2.89
CA ASP A 141 5.15 6.43 -2.82
C ASP A 141 6.45 7.18 -2.49
N ASP A 142 7.52 6.46 -2.14
CA ASP A 142 8.83 7.06 -1.84
C ASP A 142 9.62 7.27 -3.13
N MET A 143 9.87 8.53 -3.48
CA MET A 143 10.68 8.89 -4.65
C MET A 143 12.04 8.18 -4.64
N GLY A 144 12.38 7.54 -5.77
CA GLY A 144 13.65 6.83 -5.93
C GLY A 144 13.74 5.46 -5.25
N LYS A 145 12.67 4.96 -4.60
CA LYS A 145 12.62 3.59 -4.03
C LYS A 145 11.91 2.59 -4.95
N HIS A 146 11.99 2.79 -6.25
CA HIS A 146 11.51 1.81 -7.22
C HIS A 146 12.36 0.53 -7.15
N MET A 147 11.70 -0.61 -7.34
CA MET A 147 12.32 -1.94 -7.35
C MET A 147 11.95 -2.66 -8.65
N GLY A 148 12.93 -3.36 -9.24
CA GLY A 148 12.79 -4.07 -10.51
C GLY A 148 13.82 -3.60 -11.54
N SER A 149 13.74 -4.12 -12.77
CA SER A 149 14.60 -3.64 -13.86
C SER A 149 14.19 -2.22 -14.28
N MET A 150 15.14 -1.40 -14.73
CA MET A 150 14.83 -0.03 -15.15
C MET A 150 13.85 -0.01 -16.32
N THR A 151 14.00 -0.93 -17.28
CA THR A 151 13.09 -1.06 -18.41
C THR A 151 11.65 -1.32 -17.97
N GLU A 152 11.42 -2.23 -17.02
CA GLU A 152 10.06 -2.52 -16.57
C GLU A 152 9.50 -1.40 -15.67
N VAL A 153 10.35 -0.73 -14.89
CA VAL A 153 9.96 0.45 -14.09
C VAL A 153 9.53 1.60 -15.01
N GLU A 154 10.31 1.92 -16.03
CA GLU A 154 9.99 2.96 -17.03
C GLU A 154 8.70 2.64 -17.79
N ALA A 155 8.54 1.38 -18.22
CA ALA A 155 7.31 0.93 -18.87
C ALA A 155 6.09 1.09 -17.95
N CYS A 156 6.22 0.73 -16.67
CA CYS A 156 5.15 0.87 -15.68
C CYS A 156 4.81 2.35 -15.43
N LEU A 157 5.81 3.22 -15.26
CA LEU A 157 5.59 4.66 -15.10
C LEU A 157 4.90 5.27 -16.31
N HIS A 158 5.30 4.88 -17.52
CA HIS A 158 4.66 5.32 -18.76
C HIS A 158 3.18 4.89 -18.83
N GLU A 159 2.90 3.60 -18.60
CA GLU A 159 1.54 3.05 -18.63
C GLU A 159 0.60 3.76 -17.65
N LEU A 160 1.11 4.09 -16.46
CA LEU A 160 0.37 4.76 -15.40
C LEU A 160 0.35 6.28 -15.54
N ARG A 161 1.01 6.85 -16.57
CA ARG A 161 1.15 8.29 -16.80
C ARG A 161 1.74 9.03 -15.60
N LEU A 162 2.77 8.42 -14.99
CA LEU A 162 3.50 8.95 -13.83
C LEU A 162 4.87 9.54 -14.21
N LEU A 163 5.24 9.50 -15.50
CA LEU A 163 6.40 10.23 -16.00
C LEU A 163 6.07 11.73 -15.97
N THR A 164 6.80 12.48 -15.15
CA THR A 164 6.85 13.94 -15.25
C THR A 164 7.67 14.32 -16.49
N GLU A 165 7.19 15.28 -17.27
CA GLU A 165 7.96 15.93 -18.35
C GLU A 165 9.27 16.53 -17.82
#